data_AF-A0A259CXE3-F1
#
_entry.id   AF-A0A259CXE3-F1
#
_cell.length_a   1.000
_cell.length_b   1.000
_cell.length_c   1.000
_cell.angle_alpha   90.00
_cell.angle_beta   90.00
_cell.angle_gamma   90.00
#
_symmetry.space_group_name_H-M   'P 1'
#
loop_
_entity.id
_entity.type
_entity.pdbx_description
1 polymer ?
#
loop_
_entity_poly.entity_id
_entity_poly.type
_entity_poly.pdbx_seq_one_letter_code
_entity_poly.pdbx_strand_id
1 'polypeptide(L)'
;MSVEFEYWWLLALPLFFTLGWIAARVDIKQLISESTTLPAAYFKGLNFLISDQHHKAVEAFTEAININNDSLELHFALGSLFRRTGETDRAIHLHLNLLEKKELTEPQKNAVKAELAQDYLKAGLFDRAEELFKGLDDTRYRQPALR
;
A
#
# COMPACT_ATOMS: atom_id res chain seq x y z
N MET A 1 -34.73 43.25 -25.70
CA MET A 1 -34.98 41.91 -25.13
C MET A 1 -34.58 41.98 -23.66
N SER A 2 -35.50 42.35 -22.79
CA SER A 2 -35.26 42.43 -21.34
C SER A 2 -35.30 41.01 -20.79
N VAL A 3 -34.18 40.55 -20.22
CA VAL A 3 -34.16 39.30 -19.46
C VAL A 3 -34.88 39.59 -18.15
N GLU A 4 -36.12 39.12 -18.01
CA GLU A 4 -36.84 39.17 -16.74
C GLU A 4 -36.14 38.21 -15.76
N PHE A 5 -35.38 38.78 -14.83
CA PHE A 5 -34.68 38.02 -13.81
C PHE A 5 -35.65 37.66 -12.69
N GLU A 6 -36.09 36.40 -12.64
CA GLU A 6 -36.95 35.89 -11.58
C GLU A 6 -36.17 35.83 -10.26
N TYR A 7 -36.49 36.73 -9.34
CA TYR A 7 -35.82 36.90 -8.04
C TYR A 7 -35.71 35.63 -7.18
N TRP A 8 -36.52 34.60 -7.46
CA TRP A 8 -36.49 33.31 -6.78
C TRP A 8 -35.17 32.53 -7.02
N TRP A 9 -34.47 32.80 -8.13
CA TRP A 9 -33.16 32.21 -8.41
C TRP A 9 -32.08 32.62 -7.40
N LEU A 10 -32.23 33.78 -6.75
CA LEU A 10 -31.31 34.23 -5.69
C LEU A 10 -31.36 33.35 -4.44
N LEU A 11 -32.46 32.62 -4.23
CA LEU A 11 -32.59 31.66 -3.13
C LEU A 11 -32.25 30.25 -3.58
N ALA A 12 -32.67 29.86 -4.79
CA ALA A 12 -32.42 28.52 -5.32
C ALA A 12 -30.93 28.23 -5.50
N LEU A 13 -30.16 29.15 -6.09
CA LEU A 13 -28.73 28.94 -6.34
C LEU A 13 -27.90 28.69 -5.07
N PRO A 14 -27.95 29.55 -4.03
CA PRO A 14 -27.22 29.30 -2.79
C PRO A 14 -27.76 28.08 -2.04
N LEU A 15 -29.06 27.79 -2.12
CA LEU A 15 -29.63 26.58 -1.50
C LEU A 15 -29.06 25.30 -2.13
N PHE A 16 -29.06 25.19 -3.46
CA PHE A 16 -28.47 24.05 -4.15
C PHE A 16 -26.95 23.97 -3.95
N PHE A 17 -26.25 25.10 -3.92
CA PHE A 17 -24.81 25.13 -3.66
C PHE A 17 -24.47 24.67 -2.24
N THR A 18 -25.21 25.13 -1.23
CA THR A 18 -24.98 24.73 0.17
C THR A 18 -25.33 23.25 0.40
N LEU A 19 -26.43 22.76 -0.18
CA LEU A 19 -26.79 21.35 -0.14
C LEU A 19 -25.74 20.48 -0.83
N GLY A 20 -25.29 20.86 -2.03
CA GLY A 20 -24.24 20.15 -2.75
C GLY A 20 -22.88 20.17 -2.03
N TRP A 21 -22.52 21.31 -1.43
CA TRP A 21 -21.31 21.44 -0.62
C TRP A 21 -21.34 20.55 0.62
N ILE A 22 -22.48 20.51 1.34
CA ILE A 22 -22.65 19.66 2.52
C ILE A 22 -22.58 18.18 2.12
N ALA A 23 -23.29 17.78 1.05
CA ALA A 23 -23.24 16.42 0.52
C ALA A 23 -21.82 16.02 0.12
N ALA A 24 -21.12 16.85 -0.65
CA ALA A 24 -19.73 16.60 -1.05
C ALA A 24 -18.78 16.50 0.16
N ARG A 25 -19.00 17.31 1.21
CA ARG A 25 -18.19 17.24 2.44
C ARG A 25 -18.43 15.97 3.25
N VAL A 26 -19.64 15.42 3.22
CA VAL A 26 -19.97 14.15 3.88
C VAL A 26 -19.39 12.98 3.09
N ASP A 27 -19.55 12.96 1.77
CA ASP A 27 -19.01 11.91 0.88
C ASP A 27 -17.47 11.85 0.93
N ILE A 28 -16.79 13.00 0.91
CA ILE A 28 -15.32 13.06 1.01
C ILE A 28 -14.84 12.48 2.34
N LYS A 29 -15.53 12.75 3.45
CA LYS A 29 -15.14 12.21 4.76
C LYS A 29 -15.33 10.70 4.83
N GLN A 30 -16.37 10.16 4.21
CA GLN A 30 -16.64 8.73 4.22
C GLN A 30 -15.65 7.94 3.35
N LEU A 31 -15.35 8.45 2.14
CA LEU A 31 -14.32 7.90 1.25
C LEU A 31 -12.91 7.95 1.88
N ILE A 32 -12.60 9.04 2.59
CA ILE A 32 -11.34 9.14 3.33
C ILE A 32 -11.37 8.17 4.53
N SER A 33 -12.48 8.03 5.27
CA SER A 33 -12.59 7.17 6.47
C SER A 33 -12.43 5.67 6.18
N GLU A 34 -13.00 5.16 5.09
CA GLU A 34 -12.77 3.78 4.64
C GLU A 34 -11.33 3.55 4.19
N SER A 35 -10.64 4.62 3.79
CA SER A 35 -9.25 4.59 3.38
C SER A 35 -8.26 5.17 4.38
N THR A 36 -8.61 5.57 5.63
CA THR A 36 -7.67 6.29 6.55
C THR A 36 -7.11 5.47 7.70
N THR A 37 -7.75 4.38 8.13
CA THR A 37 -7.19 3.54 9.20
C THR A 37 -5.90 2.85 8.75
N LEU A 38 -5.86 2.43 7.48
CA LEU A 38 -4.71 1.81 6.81
C LEU A 38 -3.50 2.77 6.62
N PRO A 39 -3.67 3.97 6.01
CA PRO A 39 -2.57 4.92 5.88
C PRO A 39 -2.03 5.36 7.22
N ALA A 40 -2.86 5.58 8.24
CA ALA A 40 -2.36 6.07 9.53
C ALA A 40 -1.35 5.09 10.16
N ALA A 41 -1.66 3.80 10.17
CA ALA A 41 -0.77 2.78 10.74
C ALA A 41 0.47 2.53 9.84
N TYR A 42 0.28 2.53 8.52
CA TYR A 42 1.38 2.50 7.55
C TYR A 42 2.36 3.67 7.75
N PHE A 43 1.84 4.90 7.83
CA PHE A 43 2.63 6.11 8.03
C PHE A 43 3.28 6.15 9.42
N LYS A 44 2.62 5.60 10.46
CA LYS A 44 3.21 5.44 11.79
C LYS A 44 4.46 4.55 11.74
N GLY A 45 4.38 3.39 11.08
CA GLY A 45 5.52 2.51 10.86
C GLY A 45 6.64 3.19 10.06
N LEU A 46 6.27 3.88 8.97
CA LEU A 46 7.22 4.60 8.13
C LEU A 46 7.93 5.74 8.87
N ASN A 47 7.21 6.47 9.75
CA ASN A 47 7.79 7.52 10.58
C ASN A 47 8.84 6.97 11.56
N PHE A 48 8.60 5.79 12.13
CA PHE A 48 9.61 5.11 12.95
C PHE A 48 10.83 4.69 12.12
N LEU A 49 10.64 4.25 10.86
CA LEU A 49 11.77 3.95 9.97
C LEU A 49 12.62 5.18 9.64
N ILE A 50 11.98 6.32 9.35
CA ILE A 50 12.69 7.59 9.10
C ILE A 50 13.46 8.03 10.36
N SER A 51 12.94 7.67 11.54
CA SER A 51 13.55 7.97 12.84
C SER A 51 14.53 6.90 13.34
N ASP A 52 14.92 5.93 12.49
CA ASP A 52 15.82 4.80 12.81
C ASP A 52 15.34 3.90 13.98
N GLN A 53 14.05 3.92 14.29
CA GLN A 53 13.41 3.15 15.36
C GLN A 53 12.83 1.83 14.83
N HIS A 54 13.70 0.94 14.34
CA HIS A 54 13.29 -0.30 13.66
C HIS A 54 12.35 -1.20 14.50
N HIS A 55 12.63 -1.40 15.79
CA HIS A 55 11.77 -2.23 16.64
C HIS A 55 10.34 -1.69 16.73
N LYS A 56 10.17 -0.38 16.89
CA LYS A 56 8.83 0.24 16.94
C LYS A 56 8.15 0.24 15.58
N ALA A 57 8.92 0.33 14.49
CA ALA A 57 8.40 0.17 13.15
C ALA A 57 7.83 -1.24 12.92
N VAL A 58 8.54 -2.30 13.38
CA VAL A 58 8.05 -3.69 13.30
C VAL A 58 6.75 -3.85 14.07
N GLU A 59 6.68 -3.33 15.29
CA GLU A 59 5.47 -3.37 16.12
C GLU A 59 4.30 -2.64 15.44
N ALA A 60 4.53 -1.42 14.93
CA ALA A 60 3.51 -0.64 14.25
C ALA A 60 2.99 -1.30 12.97
N PHE A 61 3.87 -1.88 12.15
CA PHE A 61 3.43 -2.62 10.95
C PHE A 61 2.71 -3.92 11.29
N THR A 62 3.14 -4.62 12.33
CA THR A 62 2.48 -5.85 12.79
C THR A 62 1.07 -5.55 13.33
N GLU A 63 0.93 -4.48 14.12
CA GLU A 63 -0.36 -3.96 14.57
C GLU A 63 -1.26 -3.60 13.38
N ALA A 64 -0.69 -2.91 12.37
CA ALA A 64 -1.42 -2.55 11.16
C ALA A 64 -1.95 -3.78 10.39
N ILE A 65 -1.12 -4.82 10.24
CA ILE A 65 -1.48 -6.07 9.57
C ILE A 65 -2.59 -6.80 10.35
N ASN A 66 -2.54 -6.81 11.68
CA ASN A 66 -3.59 -7.43 12.49
C ASN A 66 -4.96 -6.74 12.32
N ILE A 67 -4.97 -5.44 12.03
CA ILE A 67 -6.20 -4.67 11.77
C ILE A 67 -6.71 -4.94 10.35
N ASN A 68 -5.82 -4.95 9.36
CA ASN A 68 -6.15 -5.27 7.98
C ASN A 68 -5.16 -6.30 7.43
N ASN A 69 -5.54 -7.56 7.60
CA ASN A 69 -4.71 -8.68 7.19
C ASN A 69 -4.58 -8.79 5.67
N ASP A 70 -5.49 -8.20 4.89
CA ASP A 70 -5.51 -8.40 3.43
C ASP A 70 -4.60 -7.42 2.68
N SER A 71 -4.25 -6.27 3.27
CA SER A 71 -3.37 -5.28 2.63
C SER A 71 -1.97 -5.86 2.36
N LEU A 72 -1.63 -5.98 1.08
CA LEU A 72 -0.31 -6.42 0.64
C LEU A 72 0.76 -5.38 0.90
N GLU A 73 0.40 -4.10 0.82
CA GLU A 73 1.29 -2.97 1.02
C GLU A 73 1.89 -2.98 2.44
N LEU A 74 1.09 -3.34 3.44
CA LEU A 74 1.57 -3.48 4.82
C LEU A 74 2.56 -4.64 4.97
N HIS A 75 2.30 -5.76 4.30
CA HIS A 75 3.21 -6.90 4.32
C HIS A 75 4.52 -6.58 3.60
N PHE A 76 4.47 -5.88 2.46
CA PHE A 76 5.66 -5.42 1.74
C PHE A 76 6.49 -4.44 2.56
N ALA A 77 5.83 -3.52 3.27
CA ALA A 77 6.52 -2.59 4.17
C ALA A 77 7.25 -3.33 5.30
N LEU A 78 6.60 -4.33 5.90
CA LEU A 78 7.21 -5.16 6.95
C LEU A 78 8.36 -6.02 6.40
N GLY A 79 8.20 -6.63 5.22
CA GLY A 79 9.25 -7.41 4.56
C GLY A 79 10.47 -6.56 4.20
N SER A 80 10.24 -5.37 3.64
CA SER A 80 11.29 -4.39 3.34
C SER A 80 12.04 -3.94 4.60
N LEU A 81 11.32 -3.77 5.72
CA LEU A 81 11.93 -3.48 7.01
C LEU A 81 12.87 -4.62 7.46
N PHE A 82 12.42 -5.87 7.40
CA PHE A 82 13.27 -7.02 7.73
C PHE A 82 14.52 -7.11 6.83
N ARG A 83 14.40 -6.82 5.53
CA ARG A 83 15.57 -6.75 4.64
C ARG A 83 16.56 -5.66 5.08
N ARG A 84 16.06 -4.51 5.55
CA ARG A 84 16.90 -3.38 5.98
C ARG A 84 17.59 -3.65 7.32
N THR A 85 16.95 -4.40 8.23
CA THR A 85 17.53 -4.78 9.53
C THR A 85 18.46 -6.00 9.44
N GLY A 86 18.53 -6.66 8.28
CA GLY A 86 19.32 -7.88 8.09
C GLY A 86 18.59 -9.16 8.52
N GLU A 87 17.32 -9.06 8.88
CA GLU A 87 16.45 -10.19 9.22
C GLU A 87 15.86 -10.84 7.96
N THR A 88 16.72 -11.14 6.97
CA THR A 88 16.30 -11.61 5.64
C THR A 88 15.48 -12.88 5.68
N ASP A 89 15.77 -13.80 6.60
CA ASP A 89 15.01 -15.04 6.76
C ASP A 89 13.54 -14.76 7.12
N ARG A 90 13.29 -13.74 7.97
CA ARG A 90 11.93 -13.33 8.32
C ARG A 90 11.21 -12.73 7.12
N ALA A 91 11.91 -11.96 6.28
CA ALA A 91 11.35 -11.40 5.05
C ALA A 91 10.94 -12.52 4.06
N ILE A 92 11.85 -13.48 3.83
CA ILE A 92 11.60 -14.65 2.99
C ILE A 92 10.38 -15.43 3.49
N HIS A 93 10.35 -15.75 4.79
CA HIS A 93 9.22 -16.48 5.38
C HIS A 93 7.89 -15.69 5.25
N LEU A 94 7.92 -14.37 5.41
CA LEU A 94 6.72 -13.53 5.26
C LEU A 94 6.15 -13.62 3.84
N HIS A 95 6.98 -13.43 2.81
CA HIS A 95 6.51 -13.45 1.43
C HIS A 95 6.16 -14.86 0.92
N LEU A 96 6.84 -15.92 1.39
CA LEU A 96 6.43 -17.30 1.13
C LEU A 96 5.04 -17.58 1.72
N ASN A 97 4.80 -17.20 2.97
CA ASN A 97 3.48 -17.35 3.60
C ASN A 97 2.39 -16.59 2.83
N LEU A 98 2.70 -15.41 2.28
CA LEU A 98 1.76 -14.65 1.46
C LEU A 98 1.39 -15.38 0.16
N LEU A 99 2.36 -16.00 -0.51
CA LEU A 99 2.11 -16.78 -1.73
C LEU A 99 1.29 -18.05 -1.46
N GLU A 100 1.46 -18.65 -0.28
CA GLU A 100 0.78 -19.90 0.09
C GLU A 100 -0.65 -19.68 0.60
N LYS A 101 -0.87 -18.63 1.40
CA LYS A 101 -2.10 -18.49 2.21
C LYS A 101 -3.12 -17.51 1.66
N LYS A 102 -2.73 -16.60 0.77
CA LYS A 102 -3.64 -15.58 0.24
C LYS A 102 -4.10 -15.89 -1.16
N GLU A 103 -5.38 -15.64 -1.40
CA GLU A 103 -5.94 -15.57 -2.75
C GLU A 103 -5.45 -14.28 -3.40
N LEU A 104 -4.44 -14.41 -4.27
CA LEU A 104 -3.80 -13.31 -4.96
C LEU A 104 -4.17 -13.34 -6.44
N THR A 105 -4.48 -12.17 -6.99
CA THR A 105 -4.54 -12.01 -8.46
C THR A 105 -3.15 -12.22 -9.06
N GLU A 106 -3.05 -12.61 -10.33
CA GLU A 106 -1.74 -12.80 -10.99
C GLU A 106 -0.81 -11.58 -10.88
N PRO A 107 -1.27 -10.32 -11.04
CA PRO A 107 -0.43 -9.15 -10.80
C PRO A 107 0.10 -9.05 -9.36
N GLN A 108 -0.71 -9.42 -8.37
CA GLN A 108 -0.31 -9.43 -6.96
C GLN A 108 0.68 -10.56 -6.67
N LYS A 109 0.48 -11.77 -7.22
CA LYS A 109 1.45 -12.86 -7.12
C LYS A 109 2.80 -12.44 -7.68
N ASN A 110 2.81 -11.75 -8.82
CA ASN A 110 4.03 -11.25 -9.43
C ASN A 110 4.72 -10.19 -8.56
N ALA A 111 3.96 -9.29 -7.92
CA ALA A 111 4.51 -8.34 -6.96
C ALA A 111 5.14 -9.05 -5.74
N VAL A 112 4.45 -10.04 -5.15
CA VAL A 112 4.98 -10.80 -4.01
C VAL A 112 6.22 -11.60 -4.41
N LYS A 113 6.23 -12.22 -5.60
CA LYS A 113 7.41 -12.92 -6.13
C LYS A 113 8.60 -11.98 -6.34
N ALA A 114 8.35 -10.76 -6.81
CA ALA A 114 9.40 -9.74 -6.97
C ALA A 114 10.00 -9.33 -5.61
N GLU A 115 9.16 -9.12 -4.60
CA GLU A 115 9.60 -8.84 -3.23
C GLU A 115 10.40 -10.01 -2.62
N LEU A 116 9.93 -11.24 -2.79
CA LEU A 116 10.64 -12.45 -2.36
C LEU A 116 11.99 -12.61 -3.07
N ALA A 117 12.06 -12.30 -4.37
CA ALA A 117 13.30 -12.31 -5.12
C ALA A 117 14.30 -11.26 -4.58
N GLN A 118 13.82 -10.08 -4.15
CA GLN A 118 14.68 -9.11 -3.46
C GLN A 118 15.16 -9.61 -2.10
N ASP A 119 14.33 -10.34 -1.35
CA ASP A 119 14.77 -10.96 -0.10
C ASP A 119 15.88 -11.98 -0.34
N TYR A 120 15.74 -12.82 -1.36
CA TYR A 120 16.78 -13.77 -1.77
C TYR A 120 18.07 -13.09 -2.20
N LEU A 121 18.00 -11.99 -2.97
CA LEU A 121 19.18 -11.20 -3.29
C LEU A 121 19.87 -10.68 -2.02
N LYS A 122 19.10 -10.17 -1.06
CA LYS A 122 19.65 -9.65 0.20
C LYS A 122 20.27 -10.75 1.07
N ALA A 123 19.74 -11.97 1.00
CA ALA A 123 20.26 -13.16 1.66
C ALA A 123 21.43 -13.83 0.91
N GLY A 124 21.79 -13.38 -0.30
CA GLY A 124 22.83 -13.99 -1.13
C GLY A 124 22.40 -15.27 -1.87
N LEU A 125 21.09 -15.57 -1.90
CA LEU A 125 20.50 -16.73 -2.58
C LEU A 125 20.22 -16.41 -4.05
N PHE A 126 21.27 -16.11 -4.81
CA PHE A 126 21.16 -15.55 -6.17
C PHE A 126 20.41 -16.46 -7.15
N ASP A 127 20.63 -17.77 -7.10
CA ASP A 127 19.96 -18.73 -8.00
C ASP A 127 18.43 -18.68 -7.86
N ARG A 128 17.95 -18.63 -6.62
CA ARG A 128 16.50 -18.56 -6.33
C ARG A 128 15.90 -17.21 -6.70
N ALA A 129 16.66 -16.13 -6.47
CA ALA A 129 16.24 -14.80 -6.92
C ALA A 129 16.09 -14.76 -8.44
N GLU A 130 17.07 -15.29 -9.16
CA GLU A 130 17.09 -15.33 -10.63
C GLU A 130 15.91 -16.15 -11.18
N GLU A 131 15.64 -17.31 -10.60
CA GLU A 131 14.50 -18.16 -10.98
C GLU A 131 13.17 -17.39 -10.86
N LEU A 132 12.96 -16.69 -9.74
CA LEU A 132 11.75 -15.89 -9.55
C LEU A 132 11.67 -14.74 -10.55
N PHE A 133 12.76 -13.99 -10.77
CA PHE A 133 12.76 -12.89 -11.74
C PHE A 133 12.55 -13.36 -13.18
N LYS A 134 13.10 -14.52 -13.57
CA LYS A 134 12.87 -15.11 -14.90
C LYS A 134 11.40 -15.46 -15.13
N GLY A 135 10.70 -15.88 -14.07
CA GLY A 135 9.26 -16.13 -14.12
C GLY A 135 8.38 -14.88 -14.18
N LEU A 136 8.96 -13.67 -14.08
CA LEU A 136 8.23 -12.42 -14.18
C LEU A 136 8.35 -11.88 -15.62
N ASP A 137 7.31 -12.10 -16.44
CA ASP A 137 7.22 -11.58 -17.81
C ASP A 137 6.99 -10.05 -17.90
N ASP A 138 6.84 -9.39 -16.76
CA ASP A 138 6.55 -7.97 -16.67
C ASP A 138 7.82 -7.12 -16.80
N THR A 139 7.79 -6.15 -17.73
CA THR A 139 8.88 -5.19 -17.95
C THR A 139 9.20 -4.37 -16.69
N ARG A 140 8.25 -4.26 -15.75
CA ARG A 140 8.43 -3.59 -14.45
C ARG A 140 9.39 -4.31 -13.50
N TYR A 141 9.44 -5.65 -13.55
CA TYR A 141 10.27 -6.48 -12.66
C TYR A 141 11.51 -7.04 -13.35
N ARG A 142 11.59 -6.89 -14.67
CA ARG A 142 12.80 -7.10 -15.48
C ARG A 142 13.85 -6.00 -15.17
N GLN A 143 14.36 -5.96 -13.95
CA GLN A 143 15.44 -5.03 -13.53
C GLN A 143 16.82 -5.74 -13.64
N PRO A 144 17.93 -4.99 -13.57
CA PRO A 144 19.09 -5.07 -14.46
C PRO A 144 20.05 -6.19 -14.10
N ALA A 145 19.71 -7.43 -14.44
CA ALA A 145 20.66 -8.56 -14.38
C ALA A 145 21.80 -8.47 -15.43
N LEU A 146 22.05 -7.28 -16.01
CA LEU A 146 23.01 -7.04 -17.10
C LEU A 146 23.98 -5.88 -16.81
N ARG A 147 24.18 -5.50 -15.54
CA ARG A 147 25.24 -4.54 -15.19
C ARG A 147 26.09 -5.03 -14.02
#